data_AF-A0A1W6JYV7-F1
#
_entry.id   AF-A0A1W6JYV7-F1
#
_cell.length_a   1.000
_cell.length_b   1.000
_cell.length_c   1.000
_cell.angle_alpha   90.00
_cell.angle_beta   90.00
_cell.angle_gamma   90.00
#
_symmetry.space_group_name_H-M   'P 1'
#
loop_
_entity.id
_entity.type
_entity.pdbx_description
1 polymer ?
#
loop_
_entity_poly.entity_id
_entity_poly.type
_entity_poly.pdbx_seq_one_letter_code
_entity_poly.pdbx_strand_id
1 'polypeptide(L)' 'MSPYRLFLAFGYIFLLLSLFSLIFDYEDAGLFLITLIVLFISLFAIFFSIYKIRKEIKKGIS' A
#
# COMPACT_ATOMS: atom_id res chain seq x y z
N MET A 1 -7.45 16.62 6.35
CA MET A 1 -7.23 15.15 6.38
C MET A 1 -5.78 14.88 6.74
N SER A 2 -5.45 13.96 7.65
CA SER A 2 -4.04 13.66 7.91
C SER A 2 -3.42 13.05 6.64
N PRO A 3 -2.22 13.50 6.20
CA PRO A 3 -1.62 13.05 4.94
C PRO A 3 -1.41 11.53 4.91
N TYR A 4 -1.23 10.92 6.08
CA TYR A 4 -1.08 9.47 6.25
C TYR A 4 -2.36 8.69 5.95
N ARG A 5 -3.54 9.28 6.18
CA ARG A 5 -4.82 8.63 5.81
C ARG A 5 -5.00 8.57 4.29
N LEU A 6 -4.58 9.62 3.58
CA LEU A 6 -4.61 9.65 2.12
C LEU A 6 -3.58 8.67 1.54
N PHE A 7 -2.37 8.66 2.10
CA PHE A 7 -1.32 7.72 1.71
C PHE A 7 -1.70 6.25 1.96
N LEU A 8 -2.41 5.99 3.07
CA LEU A 8 -3.00 4.68 3.38
C LEU A 8 -4.05 4.27 2.33
N ALA A 9 -4.96 5.17 1.95
CA ALA A 9 -5.97 4.90 0.94
C ALA A 9 -5.35 4.59 -0.43
N PHE A 10 -4.32 5.35 -0.83
CA PHE A 10 -3.56 5.03 -2.05
C PHE A 10 -2.90 3.66 -1.96
N GLY A 11 -2.25 3.35 -0.84
CA GLY A 11 -1.66 2.02 -0.61
C GLY A 11 -2.67 0.89 -0.79
N TYR A 12 -3.89 1.04 -0.27
CA TYR A 12 -4.95 0.04 -0.48
C TYR A 12 -5.44 -0.06 -1.92
N ILE A 13 -5.58 1.06 -2.63
CA ILE A 13 -6.01 1.04 -4.04
C ILE A 13 -4.98 0.31 -4.91
N PHE A 14 -3.70 0.63 -4.76
CA PHE A 14 -2.63 -0.05 -5.50
C PHE A 14 -2.46 -1.52 -5.09
N LEU A 15 -2.66 -1.85 -3.81
CA LEU A 15 -2.69 -3.24 -3.34
C LEU A 15 -3.83 -4.02 -4.01
N LEU A 16 -5.02 -3.43 -4.08
CA LEU A 16 -6.17 -4.06 -4.75
C LEU A 16 -5.86 -4.30 -6.23
N LEU A 17 -5.38 -3.27 -6.95
CA LEU A 17 -5.06 -3.38 -8.37
C LEU A 17 -3.96 -4.41 -8.65
N SER A 18 -2.92 -4.46 -7.82
CA SER A 18 -1.84 -5.45 -7.96
C SER A 18 -2.33 -6.87 -7.67
N LEU A 19 -3.22 -7.08 -6.70
CA LEU A 19 -3.85 -8.38 -6.45
C LEU A 19 -4.74 -8.80 -7.62
N PHE A 20 -5.55 -7.89 -8.16
CA PHE A 20 -6.32 -8.16 -9.38
C PHE A 20 -5.39 -8.55 -10.53
N SER A 21 -4.32 -7.80 -10.77
CA SER A 21 -3.34 -8.11 -11.81
C SER A 21 -2.69 -9.49 -11.62
N LEU A 22 -2.46 -9.92 -10.39
CA LEU A 22 -1.87 -11.23 -10.08
C LEU A 22 -2.86 -12.38 -10.32
N ILE A 23 -4.15 -12.15 -10.07
CA ILE A 23 -5.21 -13.17 -10.26
C ILE A 23 -5.48 -13.44 -11.74
N PHE A 24 -5.40 -12.41 -12.59
CA PHE A 24 -5.70 -12.52 -14.02
C PHE A 24 -4.52 -13.00 -14.89
N ASP A 25 -3.51 -13.63 -14.26
CA ASP A 25 -2.32 -14.28 -14.85
C ASP A 25 -1.94 -13.76 -16.25
N TYR A 26 -1.35 -12.57 -16.29
CA TYR A 26 -0.80 -12.03 -17.52
C TYR A 26 0.50 -12.79 -17.84
N GLU A 27 0.51 -13.55 -18.94
CA GLU A 27 1.66 -14.37 -19.40
C GLU A 27 2.97 -13.57 -19.60
N ASP A 28 2.89 -12.23 -19.59
CA ASP A 28 4.03 -11.34 -19.67
C ASP A 28 4.84 -11.29 -18.37
N ALA A 29 5.99 -11.98 -18.36
CA ALA A 29 6.97 -11.95 -17.27
C ALA A 29 7.41 -10.54 -16.84
N GLY A 30 7.36 -9.55 -17.75
CA GLY A 30 7.63 -8.14 -17.44
C GLY A 30 6.54 -7.50 -16.57
N LEU A 31 5.27 -7.79 -16.84
CA LEU A 31 4.15 -7.30 -16.04
C LEU A 31 4.13 -7.96 -14.66
N PHE A 32 4.55 -9.22 -14.56
CA PHE A 32 4.69 -9.91 -13.28
C PHE A 32 5.66 -9.20 -12.33
N LEU A 33 6.86 -8.82 -12.83
CA LEU A 33 7.86 -8.11 -12.02
C LEU A 33 7.35 -6.73 -11.56
N ILE A 34 6.71 -5.98 -12.45
CA ILE A 34 6.13 -4.67 -12.12
C ILE A 34 5.04 -4.83 -11.05
N THR A 35 4.17 -5.83 -11.21
CA THR A 35 3.10 -6.14 -10.24
C THR A 35 3.68 -6.43 -8.86
N LEU A 36 4.75 -7.23 -8.78
CA LEU A 36 5.46 -7.51 -7.54
C LEU A 36 6.00 -6.24 -6.88
N ILE A 37 6.68 -5.37 -7.64
CA ILE A 37 7.22 -4.11 -7.13
C ILE A 37 6.09 -3.21 -6.58
N VAL A 38 5.00 -3.07 -7.33
CA VAL A 38 3.83 -2.29 -6.91
C VAL A 38 3.22 -2.88 -5.63
N LEU A 39 3.15 -4.20 -5.51
CA LEU A 39 2.61 -4.89 -4.34
C LEU A 39 3.47 -4.61 -3.10
N PHE A 40 4.80 -4.67 -3.22
CA PHE A 40 5.72 -4.31 -2.14
C PHE A 40 5.61 -2.84 -1.71
N ILE A 41 5.58 -1.91 -2.67
CA ILE A 41 5.42 -0.47 -2.39
C ILE A 41 4.09 -0.21 -1.68
N SER A 42 3.02 -0.87 -2.13
CA SER A 42 1.69 -0.74 -1.54
C SER A 42 1.66 -1.21 -0.09
N LEU A 43 2.22 -2.39 0.19
CA LEU A 43 2.35 -2.91 1.54
C LEU A 43 3.17 -1.97 2.43
N PHE A 44 4.31 -1.49 1.93
CA PHE A 44 5.15 -0.52 2.66
C PHE A 44 4.38 0.75 3.00
N ALA A 45 3.65 1.32 2.04
CA ALA A 45 2.84 2.53 2.24
C ALA A 45 1.77 2.33 3.32
N ILE A 46 1.11 1.17 3.32
CA ILE A 46 0.10 0.80 4.33
C ILE A 46 0.75 0.70 5.72
N PHE A 47 1.81 -0.10 5.86
CA PHE A 47 2.49 -0.29 7.15
C PHE A 47 3.05 1.02 7.71
N PHE A 48 3.71 1.82 6.86
CA PHE A 48 4.24 3.12 7.25
C PHE A 48 3.15 4.07 7.72
N SER A 49 2.04 4.14 6.98
CA SER A 49 0.89 4.97 7.35
C SER A 49 0.27 4.54 8.67
N ILE A 50 0.03 3.24 8.87
CA ILE A 50 -0.50 2.70 10.13
C ILE A 50 0.45 3.02 11.28
N TYR A 51 1.76 2.82 11.10
CA TYR A 51 2.77 3.14 12.10
C TYR A 51 2.73 4.62 12.50
N LYS A 52 2.69 5.53 11.52
CA LYS A 52 2.63 6.98 11.76
C LYS A 52 1.34 7.39 12.46
N ILE A 53 0.19 6.90 12.00
CA ILE A 53 -1.12 7.17 12.62
C ILE A 53 -1.12 6.69 14.08
N ARG A 54 -0.62 5.48 14.37
CA ARG A 54 -0.50 4.97 15.73
C ARG A 54 0.43 5.81 16.60
N LYS A 55 1.55 6.28 16.03
CA LYS A 55 2.50 7.15 16.73
C LYS A 55 1.90 8.52 17.05
N GLU A 56 1.12 9.10 16.14
CA GLU A 56 0.40 10.37 16.37
C GLU A 56 -0.65 10.22 17.48
N ILE A 57 -1.44 9.16 17.45
CA ILE A 57 -2.44 8.86 18.49
C ILE A 57 -1.78 8.75 19.86
N LYS A 58 -0.66 8.01 19.97
CA LYS A 58 0.08 7.88 21.24
C LYS A 58 0.65 9.20 21.74
N LYS A 59 1.08 10.09 20.83
CA LYS A 59 1.62 11.42 21.20
C LYS A 59 0.55 12.41 21.61
N GLY A 60 -0.68 12.29 21.10
CA GLY A 60 -1.80 13.18 21.47
C GLY A 60 -2.50 12.82 22.78
N ILE A 61 -2.16 11.67 23.39
CA ILE A 61 -2.69 11.21 24.68
C ILE A 61 -1.72 11.56 25.84
N SER A 62 -0.50 11.98 25.52
CA SER A 62 0.50 12.55 26.45
C SER A 62 0.41 14.07 26.45
#